data_AF-A0A3D5YE36-F1
#
_entry.id   AF-A0A3D5YE36-F1
#
_cell.length_a   1.000
_cell.length_b   1.000
_cell.length_c   1.000
_cell.angle_alpha   90.00
_cell.angle_beta   90.00
_cell.angle_gamma   90.00
#
_symmetry.space_group_name_H-M   'P 1'
#
loop_
_entity.id
_entity.type
_entity.pdbx_description
1 polymer ?
#
loop_
_entity_poly.entity_id
_entity_poly.type
_entity_poly.pdbx_seq_one_letter_code
_entity_poly.pdbx_strand_id
1 'polypeptide(L)' 'MTLANITHGINGSTITLRWISINGSSTIDLSVMTPGSSSFNRVATINMNDESYSFVASRNGEYIFQFTPDN' A
#
# COMPACT_ATOMS: atom_id res chain seq x y z
N MET A 1 -12.65 12.41 -9.32
CA MET A 1 -11.69 11.74 -8.43
C MET A 1 -10.72 10.96 -9.30
N THR A 2 -9.47 11.41 -9.42
CA THR A 2 -8.41 10.63 -10.06
C THR A 2 -8.08 9.47 -9.12
N LEU A 3 -8.49 8.26 -9.50
CA LEU A 3 -8.08 7.05 -8.78
C LEU A 3 -6.55 6.96 -8.85
N ALA A 4 -5.88 6.69 -7.72
CA ALA A 4 -4.45 6.42 -7.71
C ALA A 4 -4.17 5.27 -8.69
N ASN A 5 -3.29 5.47 -9.66
CA ASN A 5 -2.80 4.38 -10.49
C ASN A 5 -1.84 3.56 -9.64
N ILE A 6 -2.31 2.43 -9.10
CA ILE A 6 -1.54 1.55 -8.21
C ILE A 6 -1.11 0.31 -8.98
N THR A 7 0.18 0.02 -8.93
CA THR A 7 0.77 -1.21 -9.46
C THR A 7 1.46 -1.99 -8.34
N HIS A 8 1.57 -3.30 -8.51
CA HIS A 8 2.28 -4.15 -7.57
C HIS A 8 3.20 -5.14 -8.30
N GLY A 9 4.28 -5.52 -7.63
CA GLY A 9 5.18 -6.59 -8.04
C GLY A 9 5.55 -7.48 -6.86
N ILE A 10 5.75 -8.76 -7.11
CA ILE A 10 6.10 -9.74 -6.08
C ILE A 10 7.42 -10.40 -6.46
N ASN A 11 8.40 -10.36 -5.56
CA ASN A 11 9.67 -11.07 -5.68
C ASN A 11 9.97 -11.81 -4.37
N GLY A 12 9.84 -13.13 -4.39
CA GLY A 12 9.89 -13.94 -3.17
C GLY A 12 8.80 -13.52 -2.19
N SER A 13 9.19 -13.18 -0.95
CA SER A 13 8.30 -12.66 0.09
C SER A 13 8.08 -11.15 0.01
N THR A 14 8.74 -10.44 -0.91
CA THR A 14 8.64 -8.98 -0.98
C THR A 14 7.56 -8.56 -1.96
N ILE A 15 6.58 -7.81 -1.47
CA ILE A 15 5.54 -7.15 -2.25
C ILE A 15 5.93 -5.68 -2.38
N THR A 16 6.17 -5.22 -3.60
CA THR A 16 6.44 -3.81 -3.90
C THR A 16 5.19 -3.18 -4.49
N LEU A 17 4.73 -2.11 -3.86
CA LEU A 17 3.63 -1.27 -4.30
C LEU A 17 4.21 0.00 -4.93
N ARG A 18 3.61 0.47 -6.02
CA ARG A 18 3.94 1.77 -6.62
C ARG A 18 2.67 2.51 -6.97
N TRP A 19 2.70 3.82 -6.88
CA TRP A 19 1.56 4.68 -7.21
C TRP A 19 2.00 5.95 -7.91
N ILE A 20 1.05 6.64 -8.54
CA ILE A 20 1.23 8.02 -9.01
C ILE A 20 0.70 8.95 -7.94
N SER A 21 1.48 9.98 -7.61
CA SER A 21 1.07 11.02 -6.65
C SER A 21 -0.26 11.67 -7.04
N ILE A 22 -1.15 11.85 -6.06
CA ILE A 22 -2.43 12.55 -6.24
C ILE A 22 -2.27 14.00 -5.81
N ASN A 23 -2.58 14.93 -6.72
CA ASN A 23 -2.52 16.36 -6.42
C ASN A 23 -3.50 16.72 -5.29
N GLY A 24 -3.02 17.50 -4.32
CA GLY A 24 -3.74 17.91 -3.12
C GLY A 24 -3.46 17.03 -1.90
N SER A 25 -2.92 15.82 -2.06
CA SER A 25 -2.56 14.95 -0.95
C SER A 25 -1.07 15.02 -0.66
N SER A 26 -0.72 15.14 0.63
CA SER A 26 0.69 15.23 1.07
C SER A 26 1.24 13.88 1.52
N THR A 27 0.35 13.03 2.04
CA THR A 27 0.71 11.72 2.59
C THR A 27 -0.31 10.66 2.20
N ILE A 28 0.12 9.41 2.30
CA ILE A 28 -0.72 8.24 2.12
C ILE A 28 -0.54 7.29 3.31
N ASP A 29 -1.65 6.93 3.94
CA ASP A 29 -1.69 5.86 4.92
C ASP A 29 -1.91 4.53 4.20
N LEU A 30 -0.96 3.62 4.40
CA LEU A 30 -1.04 2.25 3.91
C LEU A 30 -1.46 1.33 5.04
N SER A 31 -2.53 0.58 4.83
CA SER A 31 -2.98 -0.48 5.72
C SER A 31 -3.03 -1.81 4.99
N VAL A 32 -2.74 -2.90 5.70
CA VAL A 32 -2.75 -4.25 5.15
C VAL A 32 -3.68 -5.17 5.94
N MET A 33 -4.45 -5.98 5.22
CA MET A 33 -5.08 -7.19 5.74
C MET A 33 -4.22 -8.39 5.32
N THR A 34 -3.72 -9.14 6.29
CA THR A 34 -2.86 -10.32 6.05
C THR A 34 -3.71 -11.60 5.95
N PRO A 35 -3.21 -12.69 5.34
CA PRO A 35 -4.03 -13.85 4.94
C PRO A 35 -5.16 -14.27 5.89
N GLY A 36 -5.02 -15.06 6.94
CA GLY A 36 -6.18 -15.37 7.83
C GLY A 36 -6.70 -14.24 8.74
N SER A 37 -6.64 -12.96 8.35
CA SER A 37 -7.13 -11.82 9.15
C SER A 37 -8.41 -11.21 8.57
N SER A 38 -9.22 -10.60 9.43
CA SER A 38 -10.43 -9.85 9.04
C SER A 38 -10.27 -8.33 9.27
N SER A 39 -9.06 -7.85 9.57
CA SER A 39 -8.83 -6.46 9.95
C SER A 39 -7.64 -5.86 9.20
N PHE A 40 -7.80 -4.60 8.78
CA PHE A 40 -6.71 -3.78 8.27
C PHE A 40 -5.87 -3.24 9.43
N ASN A 41 -4.56 -3.33 9.29
CA ASN A 41 -3.60 -2.73 10.21
C ASN A 41 -2.74 -1.74 9.45
N ARG A 42 -2.59 -0.51 9.95
CA ARG A 42 -1.71 0.48 9.34
C ARG A 42 -0.26 0.03 9.43
N VAL A 43 0.44 0.02 8.30
CA VAL A 43 1.85 -0.39 8.19
C VAL A 43 2.78 0.77 7.95
N ALA A 44 2.29 1.84 7.32
CA ALA A 44 3.10 3.01 7.03
C ALA A 44 2.23 4.26 6.80
N THR A 45 2.82 5.41 7.09
CA THR A 45 2.41 6.72 6.57
C THR A 45 3.57 7.22 5.72
N ILE A 46 3.33 7.48 4.44
CA ILE A 46 4.39 7.74 3.46
C ILE A 46 4.14 9.09 2.80
N ASN A 47 5.20 9.81 2.44
CA ASN A 47 5.04 11.00 1.62
C ASN A 47 4.46 10.59 0.26
N MET A 48 3.43 11.29 -0.22
CA MET A 48 2.77 10.96 -1.48
C MET A 48 3.75 10.89 -2.67
N ASN A 49 4.84 11.67 -2.63
CA ASN A 49 5.85 11.76 -3.68
C ASN A 49 6.94 10.67 -3.64
N ASP A 50 6.98 9.81 -2.62
CA ASP A 50 7.93 8.68 -2.60
C ASP A 50 7.52 7.57 -3.60
N GLU A 51 6.24 7.55 -3.99
CA GLU A 51 5.64 6.76 -5.08
C GLU A 51 5.89 5.23 -5.03
N SER A 52 6.42 4.72 -3.91
CA SER A 52 6.70 3.30 -3.72
C SER A 52 6.78 2.88 -2.26
N TYR A 53 6.43 1.62 -2.00
CA TYR A 53 6.56 0.98 -0.69
C TYR A 53 6.82 -0.51 -0.85
N SER A 54 7.68 -1.08 0.01
CA SER A 54 7.93 -2.53 0.04
C SER A 54 7.45 -3.12 1.36
N PHE A 55 6.66 -4.19 1.24
CA PHE A 55 6.14 -4.98 2.36
C PHE A 55 6.68 -6.41 2.29
N VAL A 56 7.10 -6.97 3.42
CA VAL A 56 7.56 -8.36 3.51
C VAL A 56 6.41 -9.24 4.00
N ALA A 57 5.91 -10.10 3.13
CA ALA A 57 4.89 -11.10 3.45
C ALA A 57 5.43 -12.11 4.46
N SER A 58 4.69 -12.30 5.57
CA SER A 58 5.08 -13.21 6.64
C SER A 58 4.65 -14.66 6.39
N ARG A 59 3.76 -14.89 5.43
CA ARG A 59 3.23 -16.20 5.03
C ARG A 59 2.61 -16.13 3.64
N ASN A 60 2.41 -17.29 3.02
CA ASN A 60 1.66 -17.42 1.77
C ASN A 60 0.17 -17.10 1.99
N GLY A 61 -0.45 -16.49 0.99
CA GLY A 61 -1.89 -16.20 0.95
C GLY A 61 -2.18 -14.83 0.35
N GLU A 62 -3.46 -14.44 0.38
CA GLU A 62 -3.91 -13.15 -0.11
C GLU A 62 -3.60 -12.02 0.89
N TYR A 63 -3.04 -10.93 0.38
CA TYR A 63 -2.86 -9.68 1.12
C TYR A 63 -3.68 -8.59 0.43
N ILE A 64 -4.47 -7.86 1.21
CA ILE A 64 -5.25 -6.73 0.71
C ILE A 64 -4.62 -5.46 1.24
N PHE A 65 -4.23 -4.57 0.33
CA PHE A 65 -3.66 -3.26 0.67
C PHE A 65 -4.69 -2.16 0.48
N GLN A 66 -4.90 -1.36 1.51
CA GLN A 66 -5.71 -0.16 1.49
C GLN A 66 -4.81 1.07 1.46
N PHE A 67 -5.10 1.96 0.52
CA PHE A 67 -4.40 3.21 0.26
C PHE A 67 -5.34 4.35 0.65
N THR A 68 -4.97 5.17 1.63
CA THR A 68 -5.80 6.28 2.11
C THR A 68 -5.00 7.59 2.03
N PRO A 69 -5.16 8.36 0.94
CA PRO A 69 -4.66 9.73 0.86
C PRO A 69 -5.25 10.60 1.98
N ASP A 70 -4.52 11.61 2.43
CA ASP A 70 -4.92 12.54 3.49
C ASP A 70 -5.92 13.64 3.08
N ASN A 71 -6.56 13.51 1.92
CA ASN A 71 -7.32 14.58 1.27
C ASN A 71 -8.74 14.16 0.85
#